data_AF-A0A267DZR3-F1
#
_entry.id   AF-A0A267DZR3-F1
#
_cell.length_a   1.000
_cell.length_b   1.000
_cell.length_c   1.000
_cell.angle_alpha   90.00
_cell.angle_beta   90.00
_cell.angle_gamma   90.00
#
_symmetry.space_group_name_H-M   'P 1'
#
loop_
_entity.id
_entity.type
_entity.pdbx_description
1 polymer ?
#
loop_
_entity_poly.entity_id
_entity_poly.type
_entity_poly.pdbx_seq_one_letter_code
_entity_poly.pdbx_strand_id
1 'polypeptide(L)'
;GAGLGPQLLKRQICLSLAYSVVSAYSSPSFGKLTQWKSIMQAIQLIIFASLLLSMTSMVAEACLPLIIPAVAMAASGIGVFAAGRNVGSKKNEGHPPTKNMGCFADSPNKRDMNELVHQSGNMTQVLCTDFCRQASTTYMGLQNGDQCYCANEYGNFAEIPTSKCDKPCAGNPKENCGGYLSNYVIKLAPLETS
;
A
#
# COMPACT_ATOMS: atom_id res chain seq x y z
N GLY A 1 -32.58 12.40 26.87
CA GLY A 1 -32.75 13.23 25.66
C GLY A 1 -31.50 14.04 25.45
N ALA A 2 -30.71 13.71 24.42
CA ALA A 2 -29.54 14.49 24.02
C ALA A 2 -29.86 15.14 22.67
N GLY A 3 -29.93 16.47 22.64
CA GLY A 3 -30.17 17.23 21.42
C GLY A 3 -28.96 17.13 20.50
N LEU A 4 -29.11 16.41 19.38
CA LEU A 4 -28.18 16.47 18.27
C LEU A 4 -28.21 17.90 17.69
N GLY A 5 -27.09 18.61 17.76
CA GLY A 5 -27.00 20.00 17.33
C GLY A 5 -27.24 20.18 15.81
N PRO A 6 -27.75 21.36 15.39
CA PRO A 6 -28.09 21.67 13.98
C PRO A 6 -26.91 21.60 12.99
N GLN A 7 -25.67 21.52 13.48
CA GLN A 7 -24.46 21.38 12.65
C GLN A 7 -24.18 19.92 12.23
N LEU A 8 -24.51 18.93 13.08
CA LEU A 8 -24.36 17.52 12.73
C LEU A 8 -25.39 17.10 11.68
N LEU A 9 -26.61 17.63 11.77
CA LEU A 9 -27.65 17.39 10.78
C LEU A 9 -27.26 17.94 9.39
N LYS A 10 -26.67 19.15 9.34
CA LYS A 10 -26.17 19.74 8.08
C LYS A 10 -25.02 18.93 7.47
N ARG A 11 -24.07 18.48 8.29
CA ARG A 11 -22.95 17.62 7.83
C ARG A 11 -23.44 16.28 7.30
N GLN A 12 -24.43 15.67 7.95
CA GLN A 12 -25.01 14.40 7.53
C GLN A 12 -25.79 14.55 6.21
N ILE A 13 -26.57 15.63 6.04
CA ILE A 13 -27.29 15.91 4.79
C ILE A 13 -26.31 16.15 3.64
N CYS A 14 -25.21 16.89 3.86
CA CYS A 14 -24.17 17.09 2.85
C CYS A 14 -23.52 15.77 2.42
N LEU A 15 -23.16 14.90 3.36
CA LEU A 15 -22.54 13.61 3.05
C LEU A 15 -23.50 12.68 2.30
N SER A 16 -24.78 12.65 2.67
CA SER A 16 -25.80 11.83 2.01
C SER A 16 -26.13 12.30 0.58
N LEU A 17 -26.16 13.62 0.35
CA LEU A 17 -26.34 14.18 -0.99
C LEU A 17 -25.09 13.95 -1.86
N ALA A 18 -23.89 14.11 -1.30
CA ALA A 18 -22.65 13.82 -2.03
C ALA A 18 -22.55 12.35 -2.45
N TYR A 19 -22.92 11.41 -1.57
CA TYR A 19 -22.89 9.97 -1.87
C TYR A 19 -23.91 9.57 -2.96
N SER A 20 -25.11 10.15 -2.92
CA SER A 20 -26.15 9.92 -3.95
C SER A 20 -25.72 10.42 -5.32
N VAL A 21 -25.03 11.56 -5.36
CA VAL A 21 -24.47 12.11 -6.61
C VAL A 21 -23.37 11.19 -7.13
N VAL A 22 -22.37 10.82 -6.31
CA VAL A 22 -21.29 9.90 -6.73
C VAL A 22 -21.85 8.58 -7.28
N SER A 23 -22.85 8.00 -6.62
CA SER A 23 -23.48 6.75 -7.05
C SER A 23 -24.19 6.86 -8.41
N ALA A 24 -24.79 8.01 -8.71
CA ALA A 24 -25.38 8.29 -10.03
C ALA A 24 -24.32 8.41 -11.13
N TYR A 25 -23.13 8.91 -10.81
CA TYR A 25 -22.02 9.09 -11.76
C TYR A 25 -21.28 7.79 -12.10
N SER A 26 -21.26 6.79 -11.21
CA SER A 26 -20.62 5.49 -11.44
C SER A 26 -21.47 4.49 -12.25
N SER A 27 -22.62 4.90 -12.78
CA SER A 27 -23.47 4.04 -13.60
C SER A 27 -22.90 3.87 -15.03
N PRO A 28 -22.63 2.64 -15.50
CA PRO A 28 -21.91 2.37 -16.75
C PRO A 28 -22.73 2.56 -18.04
N SER A 29 -23.93 3.11 -17.98
CA SER A 29 -24.89 3.11 -19.11
C SER A 29 -24.66 4.19 -20.19
N PHE A 30 -23.69 5.09 -20.05
CA PHE A 30 -23.33 6.07 -21.11
C PHE A 30 -22.28 5.53 -22.09
N GLY A 31 -22.32 4.24 -22.38
CA GLY A 31 -21.50 3.58 -23.39
C GLY A 31 -22.13 3.63 -24.78
N LYS A 32 -22.30 4.82 -25.38
CA LYS A 32 -22.45 5.06 -26.84
C LYS A 32 -22.73 6.55 -27.09
N LEU A 33 -21.68 7.33 -27.31
CA LEU A 33 -21.64 8.64 -28.01
C LEU A 33 -20.21 9.20 -27.84
N THR A 34 -19.27 8.68 -28.62
CA THR A 34 -17.82 8.97 -28.52
C THR A 34 -17.40 10.37 -28.97
N GLN A 35 -18.31 11.20 -29.49
CA GLN A 35 -18.00 12.58 -29.90
C GLN A 35 -18.17 13.64 -28.80
N TRP A 36 -18.84 13.30 -27.69
CA TRP A 36 -19.18 14.28 -26.64
C TRP A 36 -18.30 14.20 -25.39
N LYS A 37 -17.35 13.25 -25.32
CA LYS A 37 -16.51 13.07 -24.12
C LYS A 37 -15.70 14.32 -23.76
N SER A 38 -15.10 15.01 -24.72
CA SER A 38 -14.31 16.22 -24.47
C SER A 38 -15.17 17.42 -24.07
N ILE A 39 -16.37 17.56 -24.66
CA ILE A 39 -17.33 18.63 -24.34
C ILE A 39 -17.92 18.41 -22.94
N MET A 40 -18.28 17.17 -22.62
CA MET A 40 -18.83 16.82 -21.30
C MET A 40 -17.76 16.93 -20.20
N GLN A 41 -16.49 16.62 -20.48
CA GLN A 41 -15.38 16.87 -19.54
C GLN A 41 -15.15 18.37 -19.31
N ALA A 42 -15.22 19.20 -20.34
CA ALA A 42 -15.08 20.65 -20.19
C ALA A 42 -16.23 21.25 -19.36
N ILE A 43 -17.47 20.83 -19.61
CA ILE A 43 -18.64 21.26 -18.84
C ILE A 43 -18.53 20.80 -17.38
N GLN A 44 -18.03 19.57 -17.13
CA GLN A 44 -17.76 19.06 -15.79
C GLN A 44 -16.73 19.90 -15.02
N LEU A 45 -15.63 20.30 -15.66
CA LEU A 45 -14.62 21.17 -15.03
C LEU A 45 -15.16 22.56 -14.72
N ILE A 46 -16.03 23.12 -15.57
CA ILE A 46 -16.67 24.43 -15.35
C ILE A 46 -17.65 24.38 -14.17
N ILE A 47 -18.46 23.31 -14.07
CA ILE A 47 -19.38 23.10 -12.94
C ILE A 47 -18.59 22.90 -11.64
N PHE A 48 -17.52 22.11 -11.67
CA PHE A 48 -16.66 21.88 -10.51
C PHE A 48 -15.95 23.16 -10.05
N ALA A 49 -15.43 23.97 -10.98
CA ALA A 49 -14.86 25.28 -10.67
C ALA A 49 -15.91 26.24 -10.07
N SER A 50 -17.14 26.23 -10.59
CA SER A 50 -18.22 27.09 -10.08
C SER A 50 -18.65 26.69 -8.66
N LEU A 51 -18.70 25.38 -8.38
CA LEU A 51 -18.93 24.84 -7.04
C LEU A 51 -17.77 25.18 -6.10
N LEU A 52 -16.52 25.06 -6.54
CA LEU A 52 -15.34 25.47 -5.78
C LEU A 52 -15.38 26.97 -5.44
N LEU A 53 -15.74 27.85 -6.39
CA LEU A 53 -15.89 29.27 -6.12
C LEU A 53 -17.02 29.55 -5.13
N SER A 54 -18.16 28.84 -5.22
CA SER A 54 -19.24 28.97 -4.24
C SER A 54 -18.86 28.49 -2.83
N MET A 55 -17.90 27.57 -2.72
CA MET A 55 -17.36 27.07 -1.45
C MET A 55 -16.33 28.02 -0.83
N THR A 56 -15.72 28.93 -1.61
CA THR A 56 -14.82 29.97 -1.03
C THR A 56 -15.56 31.00 -0.18
N SER A 57 -16.86 31.18 -0.41
CA SER A 57 -17.71 32.09 0.39
C SER A 57 -18.08 31.54 1.78
N MET A 58 -17.69 30.30 2.12
CA MET A 58 -17.95 29.69 3.43
C MET A 58 -16.70 29.54 4.32
N VAL A 59 -15.55 30.09 3.91
CA VAL A 59 -14.27 29.98 4.66
C VAL A 59 -13.64 31.33 5.02
N ALA A 60 -14.42 32.42 5.06
CA ALA A 60 -13.88 33.73 5.39
C ALA A 60 -13.67 34.01 6.90
N GLU A 61 -14.09 33.14 7.84
CA GLU A 61 -14.11 33.58 9.26
C GLU A 61 -13.68 32.58 10.34
N ALA A 62 -12.84 31.58 10.03
CA ALA A 62 -12.32 30.69 11.07
C ALA A 62 -10.87 30.17 10.96
N CYS A 63 -10.06 30.55 9.96
CA CYS A 63 -8.74 29.93 9.75
C CYS A 63 -7.53 30.88 9.73
N LEU A 64 -7.68 32.13 10.16
CA LEU A 64 -6.59 33.11 10.07
C LEU A 64 -5.41 32.94 11.06
N PRO A 65 -5.42 32.14 12.15
CA PRO A 65 -4.24 32.02 12.99
C PRO A 65 -3.30 30.82 12.72
N LEU A 66 -3.50 29.99 11.68
CA LEU A 66 -2.64 28.80 11.44
C LEU A 66 -1.62 28.91 10.27
N ILE A 67 -1.56 30.03 9.54
CA ILE A 67 -0.69 30.17 8.34
C ILE A 67 0.64 30.92 8.62
N ILE A 68 0.89 31.37 9.86
CA ILE A 68 2.09 32.18 10.16
C ILE A 68 3.44 31.41 10.14
N PRO A 69 3.58 30.07 10.29
CA PRO A 69 4.91 29.46 10.16
C PRO A 69 5.31 29.11 8.71
N ALA A 70 4.39 29.13 7.73
CA ALA A 70 4.68 28.59 6.39
C ALA A 70 5.39 29.57 5.43
N VAL A 71 5.46 30.88 5.75
CA VAL A 71 6.08 31.88 4.85
C VAL A 71 7.57 32.11 5.15
N ALA A 72 8.12 31.54 6.24
CA ALA A 72 9.53 31.71 6.61
C ALA A 72 10.52 30.77 5.90
N MET A 73 10.06 29.83 5.06
CA MET A 73 10.95 28.79 4.50
C MET A 73 11.53 29.10 3.10
N ALA A 74 11.29 30.27 2.53
CA ALA A 74 11.73 30.61 1.17
C ALA A 74 13.06 31.40 1.08
N ALA A 75 13.80 31.58 2.17
CA ALA A 75 15.04 32.37 2.15
C ALA A 75 16.19 31.69 2.89
N SER A 76 16.78 30.64 2.30
CA SER A 76 18.15 30.19 2.59
C SER A 76 18.65 29.26 1.48
N GLY A 77 19.10 29.85 0.37
CA GLY A 77 19.92 29.14 -0.59
C GLY A 77 21.29 28.84 0.01
N ILE A 78 21.51 27.59 0.42
CA ILE A 78 22.84 27.01 0.63
C ILE A 78 22.80 25.62 0.01
N GLY A 79 23.53 25.46 -1.10
CA GLY A 79 23.81 24.15 -1.68
C GLY A 79 24.60 23.32 -0.68
N VAL A 80 24.05 22.18 -0.28
CA VAL A 80 24.78 21.18 0.50
C VAL A 80 25.19 20.07 -0.45
N PHE A 81 26.50 19.99 -0.64
CA PHE A 81 27.24 18.91 -1.27
C PHE A 81 26.80 17.54 -0.75
N ALA A 82 26.87 16.56 -1.63
CA ALA A 82 26.67 15.15 -1.34
C ALA A 82 27.38 14.72 -0.04
N ALA A 83 26.60 14.43 0.99
CA ALA A 83 26.97 13.47 2.01
C ALA A 83 26.01 12.30 1.86
N GLY A 84 26.54 11.18 1.33
CA GLY A 84 25.81 9.92 1.31
C GLY A 84 25.27 9.64 2.71
N ARG A 85 23.95 9.56 2.84
CA ARG A 85 23.37 9.03 4.07
C ARG A 85 23.78 7.58 4.15
N ASN A 86 24.65 7.28 5.10
CA ASN A 86 24.69 5.96 5.71
C ASN A 86 23.28 5.66 6.22
N VAL A 87 22.51 4.88 5.46
CA VAL A 87 21.31 4.23 5.98
C VAL A 87 21.81 3.18 6.97
N GLY A 88 22.02 3.63 8.20
CA GLY A 88 21.95 2.75 9.36
C GLY A 88 20.56 2.12 9.30
N SER A 89 20.53 0.82 9.04
CA SER A 89 19.31 0.01 8.99
C SER A 89 18.57 0.18 10.31
N LYS A 90 17.59 1.09 10.36
CA LYS A 90 16.61 1.08 11.43
C LYS A 90 15.75 -0.16 11.20
N LYS A 91 16.11 -1.27 11.84
CA LYS A 91 15.13 -2.33 12.14
C LYS A 91 14.13 -1.68 13.09
N ASN A 92 13.04 -1.14 12.55
CA ASN A 92 11.75 -0.84 13.19
C ASN A 92 10.95 0.10 12.27
N GLU A 93 10.54 -0.41 11.11
CA GLU A 93 9.43 0.16 10.36
C GLU A 93 8.28 -0.84 10.39
N GLY A 94 7.25 -0.54 11.19
CA GLY A 94 5.84 -0.90 10.97
C GLY A 94 5.40 -2.35 10.74
N HIS A 95 6.27 -3.34 10.78
CA HIS A 95 5.92 -4.71 10.41
C HIS A 95 5.68 -5.59 11.65
N PRO A 96 4.47 -6.19 11.80
CA PRO A 96 4.19 -7.19 12.82
C PRO A 96 5.28 -8.26 12.88
N PRO A 97 5.56 -8.82 14.07
CA PRO A 97 6.59 -9.83 14.25
C PRO A 97 6.35 -11.01 13.32
N THR A 98 7.31 -11.31 12.46
CA THR A 98 7.30 -12.50 11.62
C THR A 98 8.13 -13.61 12.26
N LYS A 99 7.69 -14.86 12.13
CA LYS A 99 8.40 -16.02 12.68
C LYS A 99 8.97 -16.87 11.56
N ASN A 100 10.29 -17.03 11.54
CA ASN A 100 10.96 -17.90 10.57
C ASN A 100 10.61 -19.35 10.91
N MET A 101 10.08 -20.09 9.93
CA MET A 101 9.66 -21.48 10.10
C MET A 101 10.71 -22.48 9.62
N GLY A 102 11.61 -22.07 8.74
CA GLY A 102 12.71 -22.92 8.26
C GLY A 102 12.90 -22.82 6.75
N CYS A 103 13.63 -23.79 6.22
CA CYS A 103 13.90 -23.94 4.80
C CYS A 103 13.28 -25.25 4.31
N PHE A 104 12.46 -25.18 3.26
CA PHE A 104 11.71 -26.33 2.75
C PHE A 104 12.05 -26.55 1.29
N ALA A 105 12.19 -27.81 0.88
CA ALA A 105 12.41 -28.14 -0.53
C ALA A 105 11.17 -27.80 -1.36
N ASP A 106 11.38 -27.46 -2.62
CA ASP A 106 10.31 -27.25 -3.59
C ASP A 106 10.55 -28.09 -4.84
N SER A 107 9.49 -28.37 -5.59
CA SER A 107 9.56 -29.11 -6.85
C SER A 107 8.62 -28.49 -7.89
N PRO A 108 9.04 -28.32 -9.14
CA PRO A 108 8.17 -27.76 -10.19
C PRO A 108 6.93 -28.63 -10.46
N ASN A 109 6.97 -29.93 -10.15
CA ASN A 109 5.87 -30.87 -10.41
C ASN A 109 4.84 -30.93 -9.28
N LYS A 110 5.23 -30.55 -8.06
CA LYS A 110 4.36 -30.44 -6.89
C LYS A 110 4.94 -29.33 -6.05
N ARG A 111 4.33 -28.16 -6.07
CA ARG A 111 4.90 -27.00 -5.38
C ARG A 111 4.68 -27.11 -3.88
N ASP A 112 5.64 -26.63 -3.10
CA ASP A 112 5.49 -26.51 -1.65
C ASP A 112 4.48 -25.40 -1.30
N MET A 113 4.51 -24.31 -2.08
CA MET A 113 3.57 -23.20 -1.99
C MET A 113 2.97 -22.93 -3.38
N ASN A 114 1.65 -22.90 -3.46
CA ASN A 114 0.92 -23.00 -4.72
C ASN A 114 0.85 -21.69 -5.53
N GLU A 115 1.13 -20.55 -4.93
CA GLU A 115 0.89 -19.24 -5.56
C GLU A 115 2.15 -18.36 -5.55
N LEU A 116 2.73 -18.14 -6.73
CA LEU A 116 3.71 -17.08 -6.96
C LEU A 116 2.94 -15.77 -7.09
N VAL A 117 3.07 -14.88 -6.10
CA VAL A 117 2.34 -13.60 -6.11
C VAL A 117 3.15 -12.47 -6.75
N HIS A 118 4.48 -12.54 -6.67
CA HIS A 118 5.34 -11.48 -7.17
C HIS A 118 6.76 -11.99 -7.46
N GLN A 119 7.38 -11.44 -8.51
CA GLN A 119 8.78 -11.64 -8.81
C GLN A 119 9.42 -10.30 -9.17
N SER A 120 10.53 -9.95 -8.54
CA SER A 120 11.16 -8.64 -8.72
C SER A 120 12.67 -8.68 -8.44
N GLY A 121 13.43 -7.95 -9.26
CA GLY A 121 14.86 -7.70 -9.01
C GLY A 121 15.14 -6.85 -7.77
N ASN A 122 14.10 -6.28 -7.14
CA ASN A 122 14.19 -5.53 -5.89
C ASN A 122 13.48 -6.26 -4.73
N MET A 123 13.37 -7.59 -4.79
CA MET A 123 12.68 -8.37 -3.76
C MET A 123 13.33 -8.21 -2.38
N THR A 124 12.50 -8.08 -1.34
CA THR A 124 12.90 -8.07 0.08
C THR A 124 11.90 -8.90 0.89
N GLN A 125 12.27 -9.30 2.12
CA GLN A 125 11.34 -10.01 3.00
C GLN A 125 10.11 -9.16 3.33
N VAL A 126 10.31 -7.86 3.53
CA VAL A 126 9.22 -6.90 3.81
C VAL A 126 8.26 -6.82 2.63
N LEU A 127 8.80 -6.65 1.41
CA LEU A 127 7.98 -6.55 0.20
C LEU A 127 7.12 -7.80 0.00
N CYS A 128 7.72 -8.99 0.16
CA CYS A 128 6.97 -10.24 0.05
C CYS A 128 5.89 -10.36 1.14
N THR A 129 6.18 -9.91 2.36
CA THR A 129 5.19 -9.93 3.43
C THR A 129 3.98 -9.04 3.11
N ASP A 130 4.22 -7.85 2.55
CA ASP A 130 3.15 -6.93 2.16
C ASP A 130 2.23 -7.53 1.10
N PHE A 131 2.79 -8.24 0.11
CA PHE A 131 1.99 -8.96 -0.90
C PHE A 131 1.18 -10.09 -0.26
N CYS A 132 1.79 -10.90 0.60
CA CYS A 132 1.10 -12.03 1.22
C CYS A 132 0.02 -11.61 2.22
N ARG A 133 0.16 -10.43 2.83
CA ARG A 133 -0.90 -9.83 3.64
C ARG A 133 -2.07 -9.34 2.81
N GLN A 134 -1.80 -8.69 1.67
CA GLN A 134 -2.86 -8.31 0.73
C GLN A 134 -3.61 -9.53 0.19
N ALA A 135 -2.90 -10.65 -0.02
CA ALA A 135 -3.49 -11.93 -0.36
C ALA A 135 -4.18 -12.66 0.81
N SER A 136 -4.16 -12.09 2.03
CA SER A 136 -4.76 -12.67 3.24
C SER A 136 -4.28 -14.09 3.57
N THR A 137 -2.98 -14.34 3.37
CA THR A 137 -2.36 -15.65 3.62
C THR A 137 -1.63 -15.72 4.97
N THR A 138 -1.46 -16.93 5.51
CA THR A 138 -0.80 -17.15 6.81
C THR A 138 0.73 -17.26 6.71
N TYR A 139 1.23 -17.72 5.56
CA TYR A 139 2.65 -17.97 5.34
C TYR A 139 3.11 -17.30 4.05
N MET A 140 4.35 -16.81 4.09
CA MET A 140 5.08 -16.41 2.90
C MET A 140 6.30 -17.31 2.69
N GLY A 141 6.66 -17.50 1.43
CA GLY A 141 7.84 -18.23 1.00
C GLY A 141 8.65 -17.40 0.03
N LEU A 142 9.95 -17.31 0.27
CA LEU A 142 10.87 -16.68 -0.66
C LEU A 142 11.66 -17.75 -1.38
N GLN A 143 11.77 -17.65 -2.69
CA GLN A 143 12.52 -18.58 -3.54
C GLN A 143 13.46 -17.81 -4.45
N ASN A 144 14.61 -18.41 -4.75
CA ASN A 144 15.56 -17.92 -5.75
C ASN A 144 16.02 -16.46 -5.56
N GLY A 145 15.82 -15.84 -4.40
CA GLY A 145 16.23 -14.46 -4.11
C GLY A 145 15.31 -13.37 -4.66
N ASP A 146 14.45 -13.68 -5.63
CA ASP A 146 13.64 -12.72 -6.37
C ASP A 146 12.15 -13.08 -6.44
N GLN A 147 11.76 -14.28 -6.01
CA GLN A 147 10.39 -14.78 -6.08
C GLN A 147 9.72 -14.79 -4.70
N CYS A 148 8.46 -14.37 -4.67
CA CYS A 148 7.61 -14.35 -3.50
C CYS A 148 6.39 -15.26 -3.71
N TYR A 149 6.20 -16.18 -2.77
CA TYR A 149 5.10 -17.12 -2.71
C TYR A 149 4.26 -16.85 -1.48
N CYS A 150 2.94 -17.01 -1.60
CA CYS A 150 2.02 -16.90 -0.49
C CYS A 150 1.19 -18.17 -0.39
N ALA A 151 0.96 -18.66 0.83
CA ALA A 151 0.13 -19.83 1.03
C ALA A 151 -0.46 -19.86 2.45
N ASN A 152 -1.56 -20.59 2.59
CA ASN A 152 -2.14 -20.91 3.90
C ASN A 152 -1.58 -22.20 4.50
N GLU A 153 -0.94 -23.02 3.68
CA GLU A 153 -0.30 -24.28 4.05
C GLU A 153 1.06 -24.37 3.35
N TYR A 154 2.01 -25.04 3.98
CA TYR A 154 3.36 -25.29 3.47
C TYR A 154 3.86 -26.63 4.03
N GLY A 155 4.99 -27.15 3.54
CA GLY A 155 5.58 -28.39 4.04
C GLY A 155 5.07 -29.63 3.33
N ASN A 156 4.74 -29.51 2.03
CA ASN A 156 4.53 -30.67 1.15
C ASN A 156 5.82 -31.50 1.00
N PHE A 157 6.96 -30.93 1.39
CA PHE A 157 8.28 -31.55 1.39
C PHE A 157 8.95 -31.45 2.76
N ALA A 158 10.02 -32.23 2.91
CA ALA A 158 10.85 -32.22 4.11
C ALA A 158 11.54 -30.87 4.29
N GLU A 159 11.76 -30.51 5.56
CA GLU A 159 12.68 -29.44 5.94
C GLU A 159 14.10 -29.82 5.47
N ILE A 160 14.80 -28.84 4.91
CA ILE A 160 16.17 -28.99 4.42
C ILE A 160 17.09 -28.01 5.15
N PRO A 161 18.42 -28.21 5.11
CA PRO A 161 19.35 -27.33 5.80
C PRO A 161 19.19 -25.86 5.39
N THR A 162 19.29 -24.94 6.35
CA THR A 162 19.16 -23.49 6.12
C THR A 162 20.15 -22.94 5.10
N SER A 163 21.30 -23.58 4.92
CA SER A 163 22.29 -23.31 3.85
C SER A 163 21.75 -23.50 2.43
N LYS A 164 20.58 -24.12 2.24
CA LYS A 164 19.89 -24.20 0.96
C LYS A 164 18.95 -23.02 0.72
N CYS A 165 18.69 -22.21 1.74
CA CYS A 165 17.86 -21.02 1.70
C CYS A 165 18.63 -19.74 2.06
N ASP A 166 19.95 -19.73 1.88
CA ASP A 166 20.84 -18.61 2.22
C ASP A 166 21.08 -17.65 1.05
N LYS A 167 20.34 -17.80 -0.06
CA LYS A 167 20.47 -16.90 -1.20
C LYS A 167 20.01 -15.50 -0.76
N PRO A 168 20.84 -14.47 -1.01
CA PRO A 168 20.47 -13.10 -0.66
C PRO A 168 19.26 -12.63 -1.46
N CYS A 169 18.43 -11.79 -0.84
CA CYS A 169 17.34 -11.10 -1.50
C CYS A 169 17.88 -10.10 -2.54
N ALA A 170 17.21 -10.00 -3.69
CA ALA A 170 17.65 -9.17 -4.80
C ALA A 170 17.68 -7.67 -4.45
N GLY A 171 16.72 -7.19 -3.66
CA GLY A 171 16.63 -5.80 -3.19
C GLY A 171 17.32 -5.53 -1.85
N ASN A 172 17.68 -6.57 -1.09
CA ASN A 172 18.40 -6.43 0.18
C ASN A 172 19.34 -7.62 0.45
N PRO A 173 20.64 -7.51 0.14
CA PRO A 173 21.57 -8.62 0.28
C PRO A 173 21.87 -9.02 1.74
N LYS A 174 21.35 -8.29 2.74
CA LYS A 174 21.46 -8.64 4.16
C LYS A 174 20.36 -9.58 4.64
N GLU A 175 19.38 -9.85 3.79
CA GLU A 175 18.25 -10.74 4.06
C GLU A 175 18.35 -12.00 3.21
N ASN A 176 17.84 -13.12 3.75
CA ASN A 176 17.77 -14.38 3.04
C ASN A 176 16.42 -14.52 2.33
N CYS A 177 16.45 -14.95 1.07
CA CYS A 177 15.27 -15.10 0.21
C CYS A 177 15.23 -16.48 -0.47
N GLY A 178 15.53 -17.53 0.28
CA GLY A 178 15.41 -18.91 -0.18
C GLY A 178 16.60 -19.37 -1.01
N GLY A 179 16.35 -20.28 -1.94
CA GLY A 179 17.36 -20.83 -2.83
C GLY A 179 16.76 -21.42 -4.10
N TYR A 180 17.58 -22.09 -4.90
CA TYR A 180 17.10 -22.76 -6.09
C TYR A 180 16.24 -23.97 -5.69
N LEU A 181 14.94 -23.92 -6.02
CA LEU A 181 13.96 -24.94 -5.62
C LEU A 181 13.92 -25.15 -4.09
N SER A 182 14.08 -24.08 -3.32
CA SER A 182 14.07 -24.11 -1.85
C SER A 182 13.39 -22.85 -1.33
N ASN A 183 12.34 -23.03 -0.54
CA ASN A 183 11.53 -21.95 0.01
C ASN A 183 11.99 -21.60 1.43
N TYR A 184 12.32 -20.32 1.62
CA TYR A 184 12.48 -19.77 2.96
C TYR A 184 11.12 -19.35 3.49
N VAL A 185 10.58 -20.11 4.45
CA VAL A 185 9.20 -19.95 4.92
C VAL A 185 9.14 -19.11 6.18
N ILE A 186 8.26 -18.11 6.16
CA ILE A 186 8.01 -17.20 7.28
C ILE A 186 6.51 -17.18 7.57
N LYS A 187 6.15 -17.36 8.85
CA LYS A 187 4.79 -17.20 9.34
C LYS A 187 4.50 -15.72 9.59
N LEU A 188 3.38 -15.25 9.04
CA LEU A 188 2.90 -13.89 9.21
C LEU A 188 2.05 -13.80 10.48
N ALA A 189 2.33 -12.81 11.33
CA ALA A 189 1.42 -12.48 12.42
C ALA A 189 0.13 -11.85 11.86
N PRO A 190 -1.04 -12.13 12.48
CA PRO A 190 -2.28 -11.43 12.16
C PRO A 190 -2.07 -9.92 12.26
N LEU A 191 -2.72 -9.17 11.36
CA LEU A 191 -2.84 -7.73 11.53
C LEU A 191 -3.76 -7.50 12.74
N GLU A 192 -3.18 -7.12 13.87
CA GLU A 192 -3.95 -6.68 15.04
C GLU A 192 -4.82 -5.50 14.61
N THR A 193 -6.12 -5.73 14.49
CA THR A 193 -7.11 -4.67 14.24
C THR A 193 -7.35 -3.94 15.55
N SER A 194 -6.63 -2.84 15.78
CA SER A 194 -6.90 -1.90 16.89
C SER A 194 -8.11 -1.04 16.61
#